data_AF-A0A5C9D9S0-F1
#
_entry.id   AF-A0A5C9D9S0-F1
#
_cell.length_a   1.000
_cell.length_b   1.000
_cell.length_c   1.000
_cell.angle_alpha   90.00
_cell.angle_beta   90.00
_cell.angle_gamma   90.00
#
_symmetry.space_group_name_H-M   'P 1'
#
loop_
_entity.id
_entity.type
_entity.pdbx_description
1 polymer ?
#
loop_
_entity_poly.entity_id
_entity_poly.type
_entity_poly.pdbx_seq_one_letter_code
_entity_poly.pdbx_strand_id
1 'polypeptide(L)'
;MSDWVRKIVERLTPANINQVLVCDPDGLFSYEIVKKAFEAEGYELFLTTSALDARRLYELHLRGSKERRLLVVESSYSPRPDMVHAIHVATIGYANLFPYFDAAALKGLSYNALCSLHDLRPYESLGYDGTIRFLLENLYHIDLQALESSKTKERWLAALIDVVFHEDGMNAPVREYLYREGRIRLSPLGKDIIERESLSAYIKESINAIAAGTEPACTITEPLLLKALSGLVVRRLIESQKIGKELYETLDARQKIFFHVDADEETSQRFASLVSQLDGITSAIQDVPTEWLDLGPLIGESYFLALSTKDGQKLGRLNASIEAINHRFQVFIDQYYWQGSYCY
;
A
#
# COMPACT_ATOMS: atom_id res chain seq x y z
N MET A 1 -4.01 -19.35 -2.25
CA MET A 1 -5.23 -18.66 -2.72
C MET A 1 -5.74 -17.87 -1.54
N SER A 2 -5.98 -16.56 -1.66
CA SER A 2 -6.48 -15.79 -0.52
C SER A 2 -7.84 -16.35 -0.07
N ASP A 3 -8.07 -16.34 1.23
CA ASP A 3 -9.25 -17.00 1.83
C ASP A 3 -10.58 -16.39 1.37
N TRP A 4 -10.58 -15.11 1.01
CA TRP A 4 -11.79 -14.45 0.50
C TRP A 4 -12.12 -14.86 -0.94
N VAL A 5 -11.13 -15.10 -1.81
CA VAL A 5 -11.37 -15.61 -3.18
C VAL A 5 -11.99 -17.00 -3.11
N ARG A 6 -11.46 -17.85 -2.22
CA ARG A 6 -12.04 -19.17 -1.96
C ARG A 6 -13.50 -19.07 -1.51
N LYS A 7 -13.82 -18.17 -0.59
CA LYS A 7 -15.22 -17.92 -0.15
C LYS A 7 -16.14 -17.50 -1.30
N ILE A 8 -15.65 -16.69 -2.25
CA ILE A 8 -16.44 -16.32 -3.43
C ILE A 8 -16.74 -17.55 -4.28
N VAL A 9 -15.71 -18.34 -4.60
CA VAL A 9 -15.86 -19.56 -5.41
C VAL A 9 -16.86 -20.50 -4.74
N GLU A 10 -16.63 -20.88 -3.47
CA GLU A 10 -17.51 -21.78 -2.71
C GLU A 10 -18.97 -21.30 -2.67
N ARG A 11 -19.18 -19.99 -2.60
CA ARG A 11 -20.52 -19.38 -2.55
C ARG A 11 -21.23 -19.37 -3.91
N LEU A 12 -20.48 -19.19 -4.99
CA LEU A 12 -21.04 -19.02 -6.34
C LEU A 12 -21.07 -20.33 -7.14
N THR A 13 -20.29 -21.35 -6.75
CA THR A 13 -20.23 -22.65 -7.45
C THR A 13 -20.64 -23.85 -6.58
N PRO A 14 -21.91 -23.94 -6.13
CA PRO A 14 -22.38 -25.14 -5.46
C PRO A 14 -22.22 -26.37 -6.36
N ALA A 15 -21.83 -27.51 -5.78
CA ALA A 15 -21.34 -28.72 -6.48
C ALA A 15 -22.20 -29.27 -7.63
N ASN A 16 -23.47 -28.84 -7.76
CA ASN A 16 -24.43 -29.33 -8.76
C ASN A 16 -24.96 -28.24 -9.71
N ILE A 17 -24.34 -27.05 -9.75
CA ILE A 17 -24.83 -25.92 -10.55
C ILE A 17 -23.87 -25.61 -11.70
N ASN A 18 -24.31 -25.89 -12.92
CA ASN A 18 -23.50 -25.63 -14.12
C ASN A 18 -23.71 -24.21 -14.69
N GLN A 19 -24.80 -23.54 -14.36
CA GLN A 19 -25.11 -22.21 -14.91
C GLN A 19 -25.40 -21.25 -13.79
N VAL A 20 -24.60 -20.20 -13.75
CA VAL A 20 -24.68 -19.20 -12.70
C VAL A 20 -24.66 -17.82 -13.34
N LEU A 21 -25.61 -16.98 -12.95
CA LEU A 21 -25.59 -15.56 -13.20
C LEU A 21 -25.21 -14.85 -11.91
N VAL A 22 -24.14 -14.06 -11.98
CA VAL A 22 -23.60 -13.29 -10.87
C VAL A 22 -23.87 -11.82 -11.09
N CYS A 23 -24.52 -11.18 -10.13
CA CYS A 23 -24.56 -9.72 -10.03
C CYS A 23 -23.39 -9.26 -9.14
N ASP A 24 -22.47 -8.50 -9.71
CA ASP A 24 -21.26 -7.99 -9.06
C ASP A 24 -21.27 -6.45 -9.07
N PRO A 25 -22.01 -5.78 -8.16
CA PRO A 25 -22.08 -4.33 -8.10
C PRO A 25 -20.75 -3.67 -7.70
N ASP A 26 -19.85 -4.42 -7.09
CA ASP A 26 -18.60 -3.93 -6.49
C ASP A 26 -17.37 -4.17 -7.37
N GLY A 27 -17.52 -4.94 -8.46
CA GLY A 27 -16.47 -5.21 -9.43
C GLY A 27 -15.40 -6.17 -8.93
N LEU A 28 -15.75 -7.14 -8.09
CA LEU A 28 -14.84 -8.19 -7.63
C LEU A 28 -14.29 -9.05 -8.78
N PHE A 29 -15.02 -9.19 -9.89
CA PHE A 29 -14.53 -9.87 -11.08
C PHE A 29 -13.58 -9.03 -11.95
N SER A 30 -13.33 -7.76 -11.60
CA SER A 30 -12.27 -6.98 -12.23
C SER A 30 -10.87 -7.51 -11.90
N TYR A 31 -10.71 -8.22 -10.77
CA TYR A 31 -9.44 -8.83 -10.39
C TYR A 31 -9.18 -10.13 -11.18
N GLU A 32 -8.09 -10.17 -11.93
CA GLU A 32 -7.69 -11.34 -12.74
C GLU A 32 -7.55 -12.63 -11.91
N ILE A 33 -7.15 -12.53 -10.64
CA ILE A 33 -7.03 -13.69 -9.74
C ILE A 33 -8.39 -14.33 -9.49
N VAL A 34 -9.47 -13.54 -9.41
CA VAL A 34 -10.84 -14.06 -9.25
C VAL A 34 -11.24 -14.81 -10.51
N LYS A 35 -11.05 -14.23 -11.69
CA LYS A 35 -11.36 -14.89 -12.97
C LYS A 35 -10.65 -16.24 -13.10
N LYS A 36 -9.34 -16.27 -12.87
CA LYS A 36 -8.53 -17.49 -12.93
C LYS A 36 -8.99 -18.56 -11.94
N ALA A 37 -9.50 -18.17 -10.77
CA ALA A 37 -10.03 -19.13 -9.80
C ALA A 37 -11.27 -19.86 -10.34
N PHE A 38 -12.17 -19.16 -11.04
CA PHE A 38 -13.35 -19.78 -11.67
C PHE A 38 -12.99 -20.62 -12.90
N GLU A 39 -12.04 -20.17 -13.71
CA GLU A 39 -11.53 -20.94 -14.85
C GLU A 39 -10.87 -22.26 -14.40
N ALA A 40 -10.15 -22.24 -13.27
CA ALA A 40 -9.56 -23.44 -12.68
C ALA A 40 -10.62 -24.47 -12.21
N GLU A 41 -11.80 -24.02 -11.80
CA GLU A 41 -12.96 -24.86 -11.48
C GLU A 41 -13.74 -25.35 -12.74
N GLY A 42 -13.26 -24.96 -13.92
CA GLY A 42 -13.80 -25.35 -15.22
C GLY A 42 -14.97 -24.50 -15.70
N TYR A 43 -15.18 -23.30 -15.14
CA TYR A 43 -16.21 -22.37 -15.63
C TYR A 43 -15.69 -21.52 -16.79
N GLU A 44 -16.49 -21.43 -17.86
CA GLU A 44 -16.33 -20.42 -18.90
C GLU A 44 -16.97 -19.10 -18.46
N LEU A 45 -16.20 -18.02 -18.46
CA LEU A 45 -16.61 -16.70 -17.96
C LEU A 45 -17.12 -15.80 -19.08
N PHE A 46 -18.28 -15.19 -18.86
CA PHE A 46 -18.85 -14.15 -19.70
C PHE A 46 -19.05 -12.89 -18.86
N LEU A 47 -18.31 -11.81 -19.15
CA LEU A 47 -18.38 -10.55 -18.42
C LEU A 47 -19.18 -9.52 -19.22
N THR A 48 -20.04 -8.75 -18.54
CA THR A 48 -20.77 -7.65 -19.16
C THR A 48 -21.15 -6.57 -18.15
N THR A 49 -21.32 -5.34 -18.61
CA THR A 49 -21.77 -4.20 -17.79
C THR A 49 -23.20 -3.78 -18.12
N SER A 50 -23.75 -4.22 -19.26
CA SER A 50 -25.04 -3.80 -19.79
C SER A 50 -26.12 -4.85 -19.55
N ALA A 51 -27.29 -4.40 -19.08
CA ALA A 51 -28.46 -5.26 -18.89
C ALA A 51 -28.93 -5.94 -20.20
N LEU A 52 -28.78 -5.26 -21.34
CA LEU A 52 -29.17 -5.80 -22.65
C LEU A 52 -28.20 -6.88 -23.10
N ASP A 53 -26.90 -6.66 -22.92
CA ASP A 53 -25.87 -7.65 -23.25
C ASP A 53 -25.93 -8.85 -22.31
N ALA A 54 -26.22 -8.64 -21.02
CA ALA A 54 -26.50 -9.72 -20.08
C ALA A 54 -27.64 -10.62 -20.58
N ARG A 55 -28.73 -10.02 -21.07
CA ARG A 55 -29.82 -10.81 -21.65
C ARG A 55 -29.37 -11.56 -22.91
N ARG A 56 -28.65 -10.89 -23.81
CA ARG A 56 -28.14 -11.51 -25.04
C ARG A 56 -27.24 -12.71 -24.73
N LEU A 57 -26.28 -12.54 -23.83
CA LEU A 57 -25.33 -13.58 -23.43
C LEU A 57 -26.05 -14.73 -22.72
N TYR A 58 -27.06 -14.44 -21.90
CA TYR A 58 -27.88 -15.47 -21.28
C TYR A 58 -28.56 -16.35 -22.33
N GLU A 59 -29.23 -15.75 -23.33
CA GLU A 59 -29.94 -16.50 -24.37
C GLU A 59 -29.00 -17.30 -25.28
N LEU A 60 -27.82 -16.74 -25.58
CA LEU A 60 -26.86 -17.38 -26.49
C LEU A 60 -26.02 -18.47 -25.82
N HIS A 61 -25.61 -18.25 -24.57
CA HIS A 61 -24.59 -19.07 -23.93
C HIS A 61 -25.10 -19.80 -22.68
N LEU A 62 -26.05 -19.28 -21.91
CA LEU A 62 -26.45 -19.94 -20.66
C LEU A 62 -27.65 -20.84 -20.86
N ARG A 63 -28.70 -20.35 -21.54
CA ARG A 63 -29.99 -21.02 -21.61
C ARG A 63 -29.88 -22.42 -22.21
N GLY A 64 -30.15 -23.45 -21.41
CA GLY A 64 -30.19 -24.84 -21.85
C GLY A 64 -28.83 -25.49 -22.13
N SER A 65 -27.72 -24.81 -21.80
CA SER A 65 -26.39 -25.41 -21.87
C SER A 65 -26.26 -26.58 -20.86
N LYS A 66 -25.24 -27.43 -21.02
CA LYS A 66 -24.84 -28.40 -19.98
C LYS A 66 -23.44 -28.10 -19.43
N GLU A 67 -22.73 -27.20 -20.09
CA GLU A 67 -21.38 -26.78 -19.73
C GLU A 67 -21.43 -25.84 -18.52
N ARG A 68 -20.31 -25.80 -17.78
CA ARG A 68 -20.12 -24.90 -16.65
C ARG A 68 -19.86 -23.49 -17.17
N ARG A 69 -20.85 -22.60 -17.04
CA ARG A 69 -20.81 -21.22 -17.54
C ARG A 69 -21.21 -20.25 -16.46
N LEU A 70 -20.44 -19.17 -16.34
CA LEU A 70 -20.66 -18.08 -15.39
C LEU A 70 -20.86 -16.78 -16.16
N LEU A 71 -22.05 -16.21 -16.08
CA LEU A 71 -22.33 -14.86 -16.60
C LEU A 71 -22.23 -13.86 -15.46
N VAL A 72 -21.26 -12.96 -15.51
CA VAL A 72 -21.08 -11.91 -14.52
C VAL A 72 -21.55 -10.59 -15.10
N VAL A 73 -22.41 -9.91 -14.34
CA VAL A 73 -22.88 -8.57 -14.65
C VAL A 73 -22.26 -7.60 -13.64
N GLU A 74 -21.28 -6.83 -14.08
CA GLU A 74 -20.49 -5.88 -13.28
C GLU A 74 -21.25 -4.56 -13.03
N SER A 75 -22.50 -4.68 -12.57
CA SER A 75 -23.34 -3.55 -12.20
C SER A 75 -24.49 -4.00 -11.31
N SER A 76 -25.24 -3.04 -10.76
CA SER A 76 -26.50 -3.28 -10.04
C SER A 76 -27.58 -3.76 -11.00
N TYR A 77 -27.47 -5.02 -11.44
CA TYR A 77 -28.39 -5.67 -12.35
C TYR A 77 -29.47 -6.43 -11.58
N SER A 78 -30.71 -6.27 -12.02
CA SER A 78 -31.84 -7.05 -11.55
C SER A 78 -32.26 -8.02 -12.65
N PRO A 79 -31.92 -9.32 -12.54
CA PRO A 79 -32.32 -10.32 -13.52
C PRO A 79 -33.84 -10.40 -13.66
N ARG A 80 -34.30 -10.67 -14.87
CA ARG A 80 -35.75 -10.83 -15.11
C ARG A 80 -36.26 -12.12 -14.47
N PRO A 81 -37.54 -12.17 -14.06
CA PRO A 81 -38.10 -13.34 -13.39
C PRO A 81 -37.88 -14.65 -14.15
N ASP A 82 -38.00 -14.65 -15.48
CA ASP A 82 -37.79 -15.85 -16.30
C ASP A 82 -36.36 -16.42 -16.20
N MET A 83 -35.35 -15.56 -16.05
CA MET A 83 -33.96 -15.96 -15.83
C MET A 83 -33.78 -16.51 -14.41
N VAL A 84 -34.35 -15.84 -13.41
CA VAL A 84 -34.28 -16.24 -12.00
C VAL A 84 -34.86 -17.64 -11.77
N HIS A 85 -35.94 -17.99 -12.47
CA HIS A 85 -36.54 -19.33 -12.35
C HIS A 85 -35.77 -20.42 -13.13
N ALA A 86 -34.95 -20.04 -14.10
CA ALA A 86 -34.29 -20.98 -15.01
C ALA A 86 -32.86 -21.35 -14.61
N ILE A 87 -32.13 -20.42 -13.97
CA ILE A 87 -30.71 -20.59 -13.62
C ILE A 87 -30.44 -20.11 -12.20
N HIS A 88 -29.30 -20.50 -11.64
CA HIS A 88 -28.87 -19.98 -10.35
C HIS A 88 -28.46 -18.52 -10.49
N VAL A 89 -29.07 -17.65 -9.69
CA VAL A 89 -28.73 -16.24 -9.61
C VAL A 89 -28.15 -15.97 -8.23
N ALA A 90 -26.98 -15.32 -8.21
CA ALA A 90 -26.31 -14.93 -6.99
C ALA A 90 -25.84 -13.48 -7.09
N THR A 91 -25.82 -12.79 -5.95
CA THR A 91 -25.22 -11.46 -5.82
C THR A 91 -24.03 -11.56 -4.89
N ILE A 92 -22.91 -10.97 -5.29
CA ILE A 92 -21.69 -10.91 -4.48
C ILE A 92 -21.15 -9.48 -4.45
N GLY A 93 -20.71 -9.04 -3.28
CA GLY A 93 -20.09 -7.74 -3.10
C GLY A 93 -19.25 -7.68 -1.83
N TYR A 94 -18.64 -6.54 -1.55
CA TYR A 94 -17.81 -6.32 -0.36
C TYR A 94 -18.58 -6.60 0.92
N ALA A 95 -19.84 -6.22 1.02
CA ALA A 95 -20.67 -6.48 2.20
C ALA A 95 -20.82 -7.98 2.53
N ASN A 96 -20.68 -8.87 1.54
CA ASN A 96 -20.72 -10.31 1.76
C ASN A 96 -19.38 -10.89 2.25
N LEU A 97 -18.27 -10.24 1.92
CA LEU A 97 -16.91 -10.71 2.20
C LEU A 97 -16.34 -10.07 3.47
N PHE A 98 -16.70 -8.81 3.70
CA PHE A 98 -16.20 -7.91 4.73
C PHE A 98 -17.38 -7.34 5.54
N PRO A 99 -18.12 -8.19 6.27
CA PRO A 99 -19.40 -7.80 6.89
C PRO A 99 -19.26 -6.74 8.01
N TYR A 100 -18.06 -6.54 8.55
CA TYR A 100 -17.77 -5.56 9.59
C TYR A 100 -17.30 -4.20 9.03
N PHE A 101 -17.25 -4.07 7.71
CA PHE A 101 -16.77 -2.88 7.02
C PHE A 101 -17.86 -2.31 6.12
N ASP A 102 -17.79 -1.00 5.91
CA ASP A 102 -18.65 -0.33 4.94
C ASP A 102 -18.18 -0.64 3.50
N ALA A 103 -19.04 -1.26 2.71
CA ALA A 103 -18.74 -1.66 1.34
C ALA A 103 -18.35 -0.48 0.43
N ALA A 104 -18.94 0.70 0.64
CA ALA A 104 -18.63 1.87 -0.16
C ALA A 104 -17.22 2.39 0.13
N ALA A 105 -16.74 2.27 1.37
CA ALA A 105 -15.39 2.65 1.76
C ALA A 105 -14.30 1.70 1.21
N LEU A 106 -14.64 0.44 0.92
CA LEU A 106 -13.71 -0.56 0.37
C LEU A 106 -13.57 -0.49 -1.16
N LYS A 107 -14.48 0.22 -1.83
CA LYS A 107 -14.53 0.26 -3.29
C LYS A 107 -13.23 0.81 -3.87
N GLY A 108 -12.64 0.06 -4.80
CA GLY A 108 -11.42 0.44 -5.53
C GLY A 108 -10.11 0.16 -4.80
N LEU A 109 -10.12 -0.63 -3.72
CA LEU A 109 -8.89 -1.14 -3.11
C LEU A 109 -8.16 -2.13 -4.04
N SER A 110 -6.86 -2.28 -3.86
CA SER A 110 -6.10 -3.31 -4.58
C SER A 110 -6.44 -4.71 -4.06
N TYR A 111 -6.11 -5.73 -4.86
CA TYR A 111 -6.24 -7.12 -4.43
C TYR A 111 -5.43 -7.41 -3.15
N ASN A 112 -4.19 -6.90 -3.04
CA ASN A 112 -3.35 -7.17 -1.87
C ASN A 112 -3.90 -6.47 -0.64
N ALA A 113 -4.39 -5.22 -0.78
CA ALA A 113 -5.05 -4.50 0.30
C ALA A 113 -6.27 -5.29 0.84
N LEU A 114 -7.10 -5.86 -0.04
CA LEU A 114 -8.21 -6.72 0.36
C LEU A 114 -7.75 -8.02 1.04
N CYS A 115 -6.60 -8.59 0.63
CA CYS A 115 -6.02 -9.74 1.31
C CYS A 115 -5.57 -9.38 2.73
N SER A 116 -4.85 -8.26 2.90
CA SER A 116 -4.44 -7.76 4.21
C SER A 116 -5.64 -7.48 5.11
N LEU A 117 -6.72 -6.91 4.56
CA LEU A 117 -7.96 -6.66 5.31
C LEU A 117 -8.69 -7.94 5.74
N HIS A 118 -8.59 -9.03 4.98
CA HIS A 118 -9.29 -10.26 5.35
C HIS A 118 -8.82 -10.81 6.69
N ASP A 119 -7.54 -10.64 6.99
CA ASP A 119 -6.92 -11.13 8.22
C ASP A 119 -7.15 -10.19 9.41
N LEU A 120 -7.60 -8.96 9.13
CA LEU A 120 -7.91 -7.93 10.11
C LEU A 120 -9.41 -7.92 10.40
N ARG A 121 -9.78 -8.18 11.65
CA ARG A 121 -11.19 -8.12 12.09
C ARG A 121 -11.39 -7.00 13.11
N PRO A 122 -12.21 -5.98 12.77
CA PRO A 122 -12.70 -5.04 13.77
C PRO A 122 -13.51 -5.78 14.85
N TYR A 123 -13.46 -5.28 16.07
CA TYR A 123 -14.29 -5.80 17.18
C TYR A 123 -15.77 -5.49 16.99
N GLU A 124 -16.09 -4.44 16.23
CA GLU A 124 -17.45 -3.96 15.99
C GLU A 124 -17.65 -3.62 14.50
N SER A 125 -18.92 -3.57 14.06
CA SER A 125 -19.25 -3.13 12.70
C SER A 125 -18.94 -1.65 12.53
N LEU A 126 -18.08 -1.32 11.58
CA LEU A 126 -17.66 0.05 11.29
C LEU A 126 -18.59 0.68 10.25
N GLY A 127 -18.96 1.95 10.45
CA GLY A 127 -19.58 2.78 9.40
C GLY A 127 -18.55 3.28 8.39
N TYR A 128 -18.96 4.12 7.45
CA TYR A 128 -18.10 4.67 6.39
C TYR A 128 -16.81 5.34 6.93
N ASP A 129 -16.94 6.38 7.76
CA ASP A 129 -15.76 7.09 8.31
C ASP A 129 -14.91 6.18 9.22
N GLY A 130 -15.56 5.27 9.98
CA GLY A 130 -14.87 4.31 10.83
C GLY A 130 -14.04 3.31 10.01
N THR A 131 -14.59 2.84 8.89
CA THR A 131 -13.89 1.98 7.95
C THR A 131 -12.69 2.70 7.35
N ILE A 132 -12.86 3.93 6.86
CA ILE A 132 -11.73 4.71 6.30
C ILE A 132 -10.62 4.91 7.32
N ARG A 133 -10.95 5.25 8.56
CA ARG A 133 -9.95 5.38 9.63
C ARG A 133 -9.21 4.08 9.89
N PHE A 134 -9.95 2.97 9.95
CA PHE A 134 -9.36 1.65 10.09
C PHE A 134 -8.42 1.31 8.93
N LEU A 135 -8.78 1.64 7.69
CA LEU A 135 -7.91 1.46 6.53
C LEU A 135 -6.61 2.27 6.68
N LEU A 136 -6.70 3.56 7.06
CA LEU A 136 -5.54 4.42 7.27
C LEU A 136 -4.58 3.88 8.33
N GLU A 137 -5.11 3.39 9.45
CA GLU A 137 -4.31 2.85 10.55
C GLU A 137 -3.68 1.49 10.22
N ASN A 138 -4.44 0.59 9.60
CA ASN A 138 -4.02 -0.81 9.47
C ASN A 138 -3.39 -1.16 8.12
N LEU A 139 -3.81 -0.49 7.04
CA LEU A 139 -3.22 -0.71 5.71
C LEU A 139 -2.07 0.25 5.43
N TYR A 140 -2.21 1.51 5.84
CA TYR A 140 -1.21 2.54 5.55
C TYR A 140 -0.35 2.90 6.77
N HIS A 141 -0.58 2.25 7.92
CA HIS A 141 0.19 2.43 9.15
C HIS A 141 0.24 3.88 9.66
N ILE A 142 -0.83 4.64 9.43
CA ILE A 142 -0.93 6.02 9.88
C ILE A 142 -1.48 6.06 11.31
N ASP A 143 -0.73 6.68 12.21
CA ASP A 143 -1.24 7.03 13.54
C ASP A 143 -2.16 8.26 13.46
N LEU A 144 -3.46 8.00 13.33
CA LEU A 144 -4.48 9.05 13.27
C LEU A 144 -4.59 9.85 14.57
N GLN A 145 -4.37 9.24 15.73
CA GLN A 145 -4.36 9.96 17.01
C GLN A 145 -3.20 10.97 17.05
N ALA A 146 -2.02 10.57 16.60
CA ALA A 146 -0.89 11.49 16.47
C ALA A 146 -1.20 12.62 15.47
N LEU A 147 -1.85 12.33 14.34
CA LEU A 147 -2.22 13.34 13.34
C LEU A 147 -3.33 14.30 13.79
N GLU A 148 -4.26 13.85 14.63
CA GLU A 148 -5.32 14.67 15.20
C GLU A 148 -4.79 15.54 16.36
N SER A 149 -3.83 15.04 17.14
CA SER A 149 -3.23 15.75 18.27
C SER A 149 -2.17 16.78 17.86
N SER A 150 -1.37 16.49 16.83
CA SER A 150 -0.38 17.43 16.32
C SER A 150 -0.95 18.31 15.21
N LYS A 151 -0.85 19.63 15.38
CA LYS A 151 -1.25 20.61 14.36
C LYS A 151 -0.16 20.87 13.30
N THR A 152 0.87 20.03 13.20
CA THR A 152 2.01 20.28 12.32
C THR A 152 1.70 19.82 10.90
N LYS A 153 1.97 20.68 9.92
CA LYS A 153 1.77 20.40 8.49
C LYS A 153 2.65 19.24 8.03
N GLU A 154 3.81 19.10 8.65
CA GLU A 154 4.84 18.11 8.36
C GLU A 154 4.36 16.68 8.61
N ARG A 155 3.61 16.42 9.69
CA ARG A 155 3.08 15.07 9.95
C ARG A 155 1.96 14.70 8.99
N TRP A 156 1.13 15.68 8.62
CA TRP A 156 0.14 15.48 7.56
C TRP A 156 0.81 15.18 6.21
N LEU A 157 1.91 15.86 5.91
CA LEU A 157 2.69 15.59 4.71
C LEU A 157 3.33 14.19 4.74
N ALA A 158 3.85 13.74 5.89
CA ALA A 158 4.38 12.39 6.06
C ALA A 158 3.31 11.33 5.79
N ALA A 159 2.13 11.45 6.40
CA ALA A 159 1.03 10.53 6.18
C ALA A 159 0.52 10.53 4.73
N LEU A 160 0.49 11.70 4.08
CA LEU A 160 0.17 11.77 2.65
C LEU A 160 1.20 11.05 1.79
N ILE A 161 2.49 11.18 2.10
CA ILE A 161 3.54 10.45 1.40
C ILE A 161 3.32 8.94 1.53
N ASP A 162 3.08 8.45 2.75
CA ASP A 162 2.89 7.03 3.01
C ASP A 162 1.69 6.45 2.26
N VAL A 163 0.59 7.21 2.12
CA VAL A 163 -0.61 6.77 1.39
C VAL A 163 -0.45 6.91 -0.13
N VAL A 164 0.02 8.06 -0.61
CA VAL A 164 0.08 8.37 -2.05
C VAL A 164 1.14 7.53 -2.77
N PHE A 165 2.24 7.22 -2.08
CA PHE A 165 3.31 6.37 -2.61
C PHE A 165 3.24 4.92 -2.13
N HIS A 166 2.13 4.51 -1.51
CA HIS A 166 1.89 3.11 -1.18
C HIS A 166 1.83 2.25 -2.45
N GLU A 167 2.36 1.03 -2.41
CA GLU A 167 2.44 0.14 -3.59
C GLU A 167 1.07 -0.24 -4.14
N ASP A 168 0.12 -0.45 -3.24
CA ASP A 168 -1.28 -0.79 -3.58
C ASP A 168 -2.10 0.40 -4.08
N GLY A 169 -1.55 1.62 -3.96
CA GLY A 169 -2.26 2.86 -4.26
C GLY A 169 -3.41 3.14 -3.30
N MET A 170 -4.06 4.28 -3.53
CA MET A 170 -5.15 4.78 -2.70
C MET A 170 -6.48 4.72 -3.44
N ASN A 171 -7.50 4.13 -2.80
CA ASN A 171 -8.85 4.10 -3.35
C ASN A 171 -9.56 5.46 -3.23
N ALA A 172 -10.61 5.67 -4.03
CA ALA A 172 -11.33 6.94 -4.09
C ALA A 172 -11.91 7.41 -2.74
N PRO A 173 -12.53 6.53 -1.91
CA PRO A 173 -13.00 6.88 -0.57
C PRO A 173 -11.91 7.47 0.34
N VAL A 174 -10.74 6.83 0.41
CA VAL A 174 -9.61 7.34 1.22
C VAL A 174 -9.09 8.67 0.66
N ARG A 175 -9.04 8.81 -0.66
CA ARG A 175 -8.65 10.07 -1.33
C ARG A 175 -9.58 11.21 -0.95
N GLU A 176 -10.89 10.99 -1.00
CA GLU A 176 -11.88 12.00 -0.66
C GLU A 176 -11.78 12.41 0.81
N TYR A 177 -11.55 11.44 1.71
CA TYR A 177 -11.32 11.71 3.13
C TYR A 177 -10.07 12.57 3.35
N LEU A 178 -8.93 12.18 2.78
CA LEU A 178 -7.69 12.94 2.89
C LEU A 178 -7.80 14.33 2.25
N TYR A 179 -8.60 14.47 1.21
CA TYR A 179 -8.92 15.79 0.64
C TYR A 179 -9.69 16.68 1.60
N ARG A 180 -10.73 16.14 2.23
CA ARG A 180 -11.55 16.86 3.19
C ARG A 180 -10.70 17.34 4.38
N GLU A 181 -9.90 16.46 4.97
CA GLU A 181 -9.06 16.78 6.12
C GLU A 181 -7.85 17.65 5.73
N GLY A 182 -7.19 17.31 4.63
CA GLY A 182 -6.04 18.02 4.10
C GLY A 182 -6.36 19.46 3.70
N ARG A 183 -7.57 19.73 3.19
CA ARG A 183 -8.00 21.11 2.91
C ARG A 183 -8.01 21.99 4.16
N ILE A 184 -8.38 21.44 5.31
CA ILE A 184 -8.44 22.20 6.58
C ILE A 184 -7.02 22.46 7.09
N ARG A 185 -6.11 21.49 6.93
CA ARG A 185 -4.81 21.48 7.63
C ARG A 185 -3.62 21.90 6.77
N LEU A 186 -3.69 21.72 5.45
CA LEU A 186 -2.62 22.01 4.48
C LEU A 186 -2.92 23.22 3.59
N SER A 187 -4.02 23.94 3.80
CA SER A 187 -4.36 25.14 3.02
C SER A 187 -3.20 26.15 2.99
N PRO A 188 -2.79 26.66 1.81
CA PRO A 188 -3.52 26.63 0.52
C PRO A 188 -3.24 25.41 -0.39
N LEU A 189 -2.43 24.44 0.03
CA LEU A 189 -1.87 23.40 -0.86
C LEU A 189 -2.78 22.18 -1.08
N GLY A 190 -3.90 22.07 -0.35
CA GLY A 190 -4.57 20.80 -0.10
C GLY A 190 -5.26 20.10 -1.29
N LYS A 191 -5.54 20.78 -2.42
CA LYS A 191 -6.20 20.13 -3.57
C LYS A 191 -5.22 19.50 -4.54
N ASP A 192 -4.12 20.18 -4.80
CA ASP A 192 -3.18 19.74 -5.82
C ASP A 192 -2.28 18.63 -5.27
N ILE A 193 -1.88 18.71 -3.99
CA ILE A 193 -0.91 17.79 -3.34
C ILE A 193 -1.37 16.32 -3.24
N ILE A 194 -2.65 16.01 -3.41
CA ILE A 194 -3.12 14.62 -3.23
C ILE A 194 -2.78 13.72 -4.42
N GLU A 195 -2.49 14.33 -5.57
CA GLU A 195 -2.00 13.61 -6.73
C GLU A 195 -0.48 13.41 -6.63
N ARG A 196 0.00 12.23 -7.02
CA ARG A 196 1.39 11.81 -6.89
C ARG A 196 2.37 12.79 -7.56
N GLU A 197 1.99 13.31 -8.73
CA GLU A 197 2.79 14.23 -9.53
C GLU A 197 2.96 15.58 -8.81
N SER A 198 1.86 16.13 -8.31
CA SER A 198 1.86 17.38 -7.56
C SER A 198 2.59 17.26 -6.22
N LEU A 199 2.40 16.17 -5.48
CA LEU A 199 3.13 15.90 -4.25
C LEU A 199 4.62 15.82 -4.51
N SER A 200 5.01 15.12 -5.58
CA SER A 200 6.42 15.01 -6.00
C SER A 200 7.01 16.38 -6.34
N ALA A 201 6.26 17.22 -7.07
CA ALA A 201 6.70 18.57 -7.40
C ALA A 201 6.88 19.43 -6.15
N TYR A 202 5.94 19.39 -5.21
CA TYR A 202 6.00 20.11 -3.95
C TYR A 202 7.19 19.69 -3.07
N ILE A 203 7.47 18.38 -3.00
CA ILE A 203 8.63 17.86 -2.29
C ILE A 203 9.94 18.33 -2.95
N LYS A 204 10.02 18.25 -4.29
CA LYS A 204 11.20 18.72 -5.04
C LYS A 204 11.45 20.20 -4.81
N GLU A 205 10.40 21.03 -4.83
CA GLU A 205 10.51 22.47 -4.53
C GLU A 205 11.07 22.71 -3.13
N SER A 206 10.59 21.95 -2.14
CA SER A 206 11.06 22.06 -0.76
C SER A 206 12.54 21.65 -0.60
N ILE A 207 12.97 20.58 -1.28
CA ILE A 207 14.38 20.15 -1.30
C ILE A 207 15.26 21.19 -2.02
N ASN A 208 14.77 21.74 -3.14
CA ASN A 208 15.49 22.76 -3.91
C ASN A 208 15.65 24.07 -3.14
N ALA A 209 14.67 24.45 -2.33
CA ALA A 209 14.76 25.62 -1.45
C ALA A 209 15.92 25.47 -0.45
N ILE A 210 16.11 24.27 0.13
CA ILE A 210 17.25 23.98 1.00
C ILE A 210 18.56 24.11 0.24
N ALA A 211 18.65 23.55 -0.97
CA ALA A 211 19.84 23.66 -1.83
C ALA A 211 20.17 25.13 -2.18
N ALA A 212 19.14 25.97 -2.33
CA ALA A 212 19.27 27.40 -2.62
C ALA A 212 19.53 28.27 -1.36
N GLY A 213 19.49 27.69 -0.16
CA GLY A 213 19.60 28.43 1.10
C GLY A 213 18.39 29.31 1.42
N THR A 214 17.24 29.06 0.77
CA THR A 214 15.98 29.76 1.04
C THR A 214 15.11 28.96 1.98
N GLU A 215 14.19 29.62 2.69
CA GLU A 215 13.28 28.95 3.63
C GLU A 215 12.37 27.95 2.87
N PRO A 216 12.44 26.65 3.18
CA PRO A 216 11.64 25.65 2.50
C PRO A 216 10.16 25.76 2.89
N ALA A 217 9.27 25.35 1.99
CA ALA A 217 7.83 25.37 2.24
C ALA A 217 7.39 24.44 3.39
N CYS A 218 8.23 23.45 3.74
CA CYS A 218 8.05 22.55 4.87
C CYS A 218 9.36 22.31 5.63
N THR A 219 9.23 22.07 6.93
CA THR A 219 10.40 21.81 7.78
C THR A 219 10.85 20.36 7.66
N ILE A 220 11.84 20.07 6.80
CA ILE A 220 12.35 18.70 6.53
C ILE A 220 13.10 18.08 7.74
N THR A 221 13.28 18.81 8.84
CA THR A 221 13.90 18.28 10.06
C THR A 221 12.93 17.47 10.95
N GLU A 222 11.62 17.49 10.66
CA GLU A 222 10.65 16.71 11.41
C GLU A 222 10.91 15.19 11.20
N PRO A 223 11.08 14.38 12.26
CA PRO A 223 11.55 12.99 12.12
C PRO A 223 10.67 12.07 11.27
N LEU A 224 9.34 12.20 11.34
CA LEU A 224 8.41 11.36 10.58
C LEU A 224 8.44 11.74 9.10
N LEU A 225 8.41 13.04 8.81
CA LEU A 225 8.54 13.54 7.44
C LEU A 225 9.89 13.14 6.84
N LEU A 226 10.97 13.25 7.61
CA LEU A 226 12.31 12.85 7.18
C LEU A 226 12.40 11.35 6.88
N LYS A 227 11.75 10.51 7.70
CA LYS A 227 11.63 9.05 7.45
C LYS A 227 10.90 8.79 6.13
N ALA A 228 9.72 9.37 5.95
CA ALA A 228 8.90 9.20 4.75
C ALA A 228 9.64 9.66 3.48
N LEU A 229 10.27 10.83 3.52
CA LEU A 229 11.06 11.38 2.41
C LEU A 229 12.30 10.53 2.09
N SER A 230 13.01 10.05 3.11
CA SER A 230 14.17 9.16 2.91
C SER A 230 13.76 7.88 2.19
N GLY A 231 12.60 7.31 2.56
CA GLY A 231 12.03 6.15 1.87
C GLY A 231 11.78 6.40 0.38
N LEU A 232 11.32 7.59 0.00
CA LEU A 232 11.14 7.95 -1.41
C LEU A 232 12.47 8.01 -2.19
N VAL A 233 13.55 8.51 -1.57
CA VAL A 233 14.87 8.54 -2.21
C VAL A 233 15.44 7.13 -2.37
N VAL A 234 15.31 6.30 -1.33
CA VAL A 234 15.74 4.89 -1.35
C VAL A 234 15.05 4.13 -2.48
N ARG A 235 13.74 4.32 -2.62
CA ARG A 235 12.92 3.74 -3.71
C ARG A 235 13.13 4.43 -5.07
N ARG A 236 14.02 5.42 -5.16
CA ARG A 236 14.33 6.21 -6.38
C ARG A 236 13.13 6.92 -6.99
N LEU A 237 12.17 7.28 -6.15
CA LEU A 237 11.02 8.10 -6.54
C LEU A 237 11.38 9.59 -6.57
N ILE A 238 12.45 9.96 -5.86
CA ILE A 238 13.03 11.31 -5.84
C ILE A 238 14.55 11.17 -6.04
N GLU A 239 15.09 12.04 -6.90
CA GLU A 239 16.53 12.12 -7.19
C GLU A 239 17.24 13.05 -6.20
N SER A 240 18.49 12.71 -5.88
CA SER A 240 19.34 13.55 -5.04
C SER A 240 19.79 14.81 -5.81
N GLN A 241 19.95 15.94 -5.12
CA GLN A 241 20.31 17.23 -5.72
C GLN A 241 21.78 17.58 -5.49
N LYS A 242 22.42 18.20 -6.49
CA LYS A 242 23.81 18.67 -6.36
C LYS A 242 23.86 19.93 -5.49
N ILE A 243 24.71 19.94 -4.45
CA ILE A 243 24.95 21.12 -3.61
C ILE A 243 26.44 21.37 -3.41
N GLY A 244 26.79 22.59 -2.97
CA GLY A 244 28.15 22.93 -2.60
C GLY A 244 28.64 22.18 -1.35
N LYS A 245 29.95 21.89 -1.30
CA LYS A 245 30.58 21.17 -0.18
C LYS A 245 30.34 21.82 1.19
N GLU A 246 30.42 23.14 1.25
CA GLU A 246 30.18 23.91 2.49
C GLU A 246 28.78 23.67 3.06
N LEU A 247 27.76 23.66 2.20
CA LEU A 247 26.40 23.37 2.63
C LEU A 247 26.26 21.90 3.04
N TYR A 248 26.83 20.97 2.26
CA TYR A 248 26.76 19.54 2.54
C TYR A 248 27.35 19.14 3.91
N GLU A 249 28.42 19.80 4.34
CA GLU A 249 29.06 19.51 5.64
C GLU A 249 28.22 19.98 6.84
N THR A 250 27.34 20.97 6.65
CA THR A 250 26.46 21.49 7.72
C THR A 250 25.17 20.68 7.91
N LEU A 251 24.83 19.82 6.95
CA LEU A 251 23.62 18.98 7.01
C LEU A 251 23.76 17.82 8.00
N ASP A 252 22.65 17.45 8.63
CA ASP A 252 22.58 16.22 9.42
C ASP A 252 22.77 14.98 8.53
N ALA A 253 23.30 13.89 9.10
CA ALA A 253 23.53 12.64 8.38
C ALA A 253 22.28 12.11 7.66
N ARG A 254 21.10 12.32 8.24
CA ARG A 254 19.83 11.89 7.63
C ARG A 254 19.42 12.78 6.45
N GLN A 255 19.78 14.06 6.45
CA GLN A 255 19.49 15.00 5.36
C GLN A 255 20.43 14.81 4.18
N LYS A 256 21.65 14.31 4.40
CA LYS A 256 22.64 14.04 3.34
C LYS A 256 22.16 13.04 2.29
N ILE A 257 21.12 12.25 2.56
CA ILE A 257 20.53 11.35 1.57
C ILE A 257 19.91 12.10 0.37
N PHE A 258 19.47 13.35 0.58
CA PHE A 258 18.82 14.15 -0.47
C PHE A 258 19.81 14.87 -1.37
N PHE A 259 21.10 14.87 -1.04
CA PHE A 259 22.09 15.74 -1.69
C PHE A 259 23.40 15.03 -2.01
N HIS A 260 24.13 15.55 -2.99
CA HIS A 260 25.49 15.11 -3.31
C HIS A 260 26.38 16.29 -3.69
N VAL A 261 27.70 16.16 -3.49
CA VAL A 261 28.67 17.21 -3.83
C VAL A 261 29.13 17.11 -5.28
N ASP A 262 29.34 15.90 -5.79
CA ASP A 262 29.73 15.65 -7.19
C ASP A 262 29.09 14.37 -7.73
N ALA A 263 28.80 14.35 -9.03
CA ALA A 263 28.14 13.22 -9.69
C ALA A 263 28.98 11.94 -9.61
N ASP A 264 30.31 12.06 -9.66
CA ASP A 264 31.23 10.92 -9.51
C ASP A 264 31.29 10.38 -8.07
N GLU A 265 30.92 11.20 -7.08
CA GLU A 265 30.88 10.82 -5.67
C GLU A 265 29.48 10.47 -5.15
N GLU A 266 28.42 10.73 -5.92
CA GLU A 266 27.02 10.52 -5.52
C GLU A 266 26.80 9.11 -4.96
N THR A 267 27.29 8.08 -5.67
CA THR A 267 27.14 6.68 -5.28
C THR A 267 27.82 6.39 -3.94
N SER A 268 29.00 6.97 -3.72
CA SER A 268 29.79 6.78 -2.49
C SER A 268 29.17 7.53 -1.30
N GLN A 269 28.72 8.76 -1.52
CA GLN A 269 28.10 9.61 -0.50
C GLN A 269 26.74 9.05 -0.07
N ARG A 270 25.92 8.62 -1.04
CA ARG A 270 24.63 7.96 -0.80
C ARG A 270 24.82 6.65 -0.02
N PHE A 271 25.80 5.83 -0.38
CA PHE A 271 26.13 4.62 0.38
C PHE A 271 26.48 4.95 1.83
N ALA A 272 27.35 5.93 2.07
CA ALA A 272 27.75 6.32 3.43
C ALA A 272 26.56 6.80 4.27
N SER A 273 25.65 7.58 3.67
CA SER A 273 24.43 8.05 4.31
C SER A 273 23.48 6.90 4.67
N LEU A 274 23.28 5.93 3.76
CA LEU A 274 22.42 4.77 4.03
C LEU A 274 22.97 3.87 5.13
N VAL A 275 24.28 3.60 5.12
CA VAL A 275 24.92 2.81 6.19
C VAL A 275 24.79 3.52 7.54
N SER A 276 25.00 4.84 7.59
CA SER A 276 24.81 5.60 8.83
C SER A 276 23.35 5.57 9.31
N GLN A 277 22.37 5.53 8.41
CA GLN A 277 20.96 5.38 8.78
C GLN A 277 20.68 3.97 9.32
N LEU A 278 21.20 2.92 8.68
CA LEU A 278 21.10 1.53 9.16
C LEU A 278 21.69 1.37 10.57
N ASP A 279 22.89 1.90 10.80
CA ASP A 279 23.55 1.87 12.11
C ASP A 279 22.70 2.59 13.17
N GLY A 280 22.11 3.73 12.80
CA GLY A 280 21.20 4.49 13.67
C GLY A 280 19.91 3.72 14.00
N ILE A 281 19.25 3.12 13.00
CA ILE A 281 18.00 2.38 13.19
C ILE A 281 18.24 1.14 14.06
N THR A 282 19.35 0.42 13.84
CA THR A 282 19.71 -0.78 14.63
C THR A 282 19.73 -0.49 16.13
N SER A 283 20.19 0.71 16.52
CA SER A 283 20.25 1.13 17.92
C SER A 283 18.90 1.60 18.51
N ALA A 284 17.94 1.97 17.66
CA ALA A 284 16.70 2.65 18.06
C ALA A 284 15.41 1.87 17.74
N ILE A 285 15.51 0.71 17.10
CA ILE A 285 14.36 -0.10 16.70
C ILE A 285 13.55 -0.54 17.93
N GLN A 286 12.24 -0.36 17.86
CA GLN A 286 11.28 -0.65 18.94
C GLN A 286 10.72 -2.07 18.88
N ASP A 287 11.32 -2.94 18.06
CA ASP A 287 10.96 -4.35 17.93
C ASP A 287 9.51 -4.58 17.46
N VAL A 288 8.98 -3.67 16.63
CA VAL A 288 7.67 -3.81 15.96
C VAL A 288 7.89 -4.43 14.57
N PRO A 289 7.07 -5.42 14.12
CA PRO A 289 7.28 -6.10 12.84
C PRO A 289 7.41 -5.19 11.62
N THR A 290 6.70 -4.06 11.58
CA THR A 290 6.76 -3.08 10.48
C THR A 290 8.10 -2.35 10.40
N GLU A 291 8.72 -2.02 11.53
CA GLU A 291 10.05 -1.38 11.53
C GLU A 291 11.15 -2.30 11.00
N TRP A 292 11.00 -3.61 11.22
CA TRP A 292 11.89 -4.62 10.64
C TRP A 292 11.74 -4.73 9.12
N LEU A 293 10.53 -4.58 8.60
CA LEU A 293 10.27 -4.57 7.15
C LEU A 293 10.86 -3.33 6.47
N ASP A 294 10.86 -2.19 7.15
CA ASP A 294 11.44 -0.93 6.64
C ASP A 294 12.96 -1.02 6.39
N LEU A 295 13.66 -1.97 7.03
CA LEU A 295 15.10 -2.21 6.81
C LEU A 295 15.38 -2.85 5.44
N GLY A 296 14.45 -3.62 4.90
CA GLY A 296 14.64 -4.36 3.66
C GLY A 296 15.08 -3.49 2.47
N PRO A 297 14.34 -2.41 2.14
CA PRO A 297 14.72 -1.49 1.08
C PRO A 297 16.07 -0.79 1.32
N LEU A 298 16.37 -0.41 2.57
CA LEU A 298 17.63 0.24 2.95
C LEU A 298 18.83 -0.70 2.75
N ILE A 299 18.71 -1.95 3.20
CA ILE A 299 19.73 -2.98 3.01
C ILE A 299 19.90 -3.29 1.52
N GLY A 300 18.79 -3.47 0.79
CA GLY A 300 18.80 -3.76 -0.65
C GLY A 300 19.53 -2.69 -1.46
N GLU A 301 19.19 -1.41 -1.25
CA GLU A 301 19.85 -0.31 -1.96
C GLU A 301 21.32 -0.16 -1.53
N SER A 302 21.63 -0.36 -0.25
CA SER A 302 23.02 -0.32 0.24
C SER A 302 23.87 -1.40 -0.41
N TYR A 303 23.34 -2.62 -0.55
CA TYR A 303 24.00 -3.71 -1.27
C TYR A 303 24.21 -3.38 -2.74
N PHE A 304 23.17 -2.85 -3.41
CA PHE A 304 23.26 -2.44 -4.80
C PHE A 304 24.38 -1.41 -5.01
N LEU A 305 24.47 -0.38 -4.15
CA LEU A 305 25.51 0.64 -4.23
C LEU A 305 26.91 0.09 -3.91
N ALA A 306 27.03 -0.77 -2.90
CA ALA A 306 28.30 -1.42 -2.57
C ALA A 306 28.84 -2.23 -3.76
N LEU A 307 27.98 -3.05 -4.38
CA LEU A 307 28.34 -3.86 -5.55
C LEU A 307 28.66 -3.00 -6.78
N SER A 308 27.91 -1.92 -7.01
CA SER A 308 28.11 -1.02 -8.14
C SER A 308 29.47 -0.31 -8.10
N THR A 309 29.99 -0.03 -6.90
CA THR A 309 31.31 0.61 -6.72
C THR A 309 32.49 -0.35 -6.81
N LYS A 310 32.25 -1.68 -6.82
CA LYS A 310 33.29 -2.73 -6.78
C LYS A 310 34.31 -2.55 -5.64
N ASP A 311 33.92 -1.87 -4.57
CA ASP A 311 34.78 -1.56 -3.43
C ASP A 311 34.55 -2.58 -2.31
N GLY A 312 35.54 -3.44 -2.09
CA GLY A 312 35.49 -4.48 -1.05
C GLY A 312 35.41 -3.92 0.37
N GLN A 313 35.88 -2.70 0.63
CA GLN A 313 35.80 -2.09 1.95
C GLN A 313 34.37 -1.64 2.28
N LYS A 314 33.66 -1.08 1.30
CA LYS A 314 32.23 -0.74 1.45
C LYS A 314 31.39 -1.95 1.73
N LEU A 315 31.64 -3.05 0.99
CA LEU A 315 30.93 -4.31 1.22
C LEU A 315 31.22 -4.88 2.61
N GLY A 316 32.48 -4.81 3.07
CA GLY A 316 32.87 -5.20 4.43
C GLY A 316 32.16 -4.39 5.51
N ARG A 317 32.07 -3.06 5.35
CA ARG A 317 31.35 -2.18 6.28
C ARG A 317 29.85 -2.50 6.32
N LEU A 318 29.23 -2.69 5.15
CA LEU A 318 27.81 -3.05 5.07
C LEU A 318 27.53 -4.39 5.76
N ASN A 319 28.38 -5.40 5.53
CA ASN A 319 28.23 -6.70 6.17
C ASN A 319 28.32 -6.60 7.71
N ALA A 320 29.20 -5.75 8.25
CA ALA A 320 29.26 -5.52 9.69
C ALA A 320 27.97 -4.90 10.26
N SER A 321 27.38 -3.92 9.57
CA SER A 321 26.07 -3.36 9.94
C SER A 321 24.96 -4.41 9.87
N ILE A 322 24.96 -5.26 8.83
CA ILE A 322 23.98 -6.34 8.66
C ILE A 322 24.13 -7.41 9.75
N GLU A 323 25.36 -7.77 10.12
CA GLU A 323 25.60 -8.71 11.23
C GLU A 323 25.03 -8.18 12.54
N ALA A 324 25.19 -6.88 12.81
CA ALA A 324 24.60 -6.23 13.98
C ALA A 324 23.06 -6.26 13.93
N ILE A 325 22.47 -5.97 12.76
CA ILE A 325 21.01 -6.05 12.55
C ILE A 325 20.51 -7.47 12.75
N ASN A 326 21.16 -8.47 12.15
CA ASN A 326 20.78 -9.88 12.26
C ASN A 326 20.87 -10.36 13.71
N HIS A 327 21.92 -9.99 14.43
CA HIS A 327 22.03 -10.30 15.85
C HIS A 327 20.87 -9.68 16.64
N ARG A 328 20.54 -8.41 16.40
CA ARG A 328 19.40 -7.74 17.07
C ARG A 328 18.06 -8.39 16.70
N PHE A 329 17.87 -8.77 15.44
CA PHE A 329 16.67 -9.46 14.96
C PHE A 329 16.52 -10.84 15.60
N GLN A 330 17.62 -11.59 15.75
CA GLN A 330 17.59 -12.89 16.43
C GLN A 330 17.16 -12.73 17.90
N VAL A 331 17.69 -11.74 18.61
CA VAL A 331 17.26 -11.42 19.98
C VAL A 331 15.75 -11.11 20.04
N PHE A 332 15.24 -10.37 19.07
CA PHE A 332 13.80 -10.11 18.95
C PHE A 332 12.99 -11.41 18.75
N ILE A 333 13.39 -12.28 17.82
CA ILE A 333 12.70 -13.57 17.59
C ILE A 333 12.72 -14.45 18.85
N ASP A 334 13.87 -14.53 19.52
CA ASP A 334 14.04 -15.32 20.74
C ASP A 334 13.14 -14.81 21.89
N GLN A 335 12.96 -13.49 21.99
CA GLN A 335 12.11 -12.89 23.02
C GLN A 335 10.62 -13.07 22.74
N TYR A 336 10.17 -12.93 21.49
CA TYR A 336 8.74 -12.90 21.16
C TYR A 336 8.16 -14.25 20.76
N TYR A 337 8.97 -15.17 20.23
CA TYR A 337 8.47 -16.44 19.68
C TYR A 337 8.96 -17.68 20.44
N TRP A 338 10.08 -17.60 21.18
CA TRP A 338 10.65 -18.77 21.88
C TRP A 338 10.25 -18.90 23.36
N GLN A 339 9.69 -17.86 24.00
CA GLN A 339 9.19 -17.98 25.38
C GLN A 339 7.91 -18.84 25.52
N GLY A 340 7.31 -19.30 24.41
CA GLY A 340 6.15 -20.19 24.42
C GLY A 340 6.46 -21.69 24.67
N SER A 341 7.74 -22.08 24.79
CA SER A 341 8.13 -23.51 24.93
C SER A 341 8.48 -23.95 26.36
N TYR A 342 8.37 -23.06 27.35
CA TYR A 342 8.63 -23.39 28.76
C TYR A 342 7.59 -22.73 29.69
N CYS A 343 6.32 -23.09 29.52
CA CYS A 343 5.36 -23.06 30.62
C CYS A 343 4.77 -24.48 30.75
N TYR A 344 4.99 -25.06 31.92
CA TYR A 344 4.61 -26.41 32.36
C TYR A 344 3.12 -26.73 32.21
#